data_AF-A0A6A5VWK5-F1
#
_entry.id   AF-A0A6A5VWK5-F1
#
_cell.length_a   1.000
_cell.length_b   1.000
_cell.length_c   1.000
_cell.angle_alpha   90.00
_cell.angle_beta   90.00
_cell.angle_gamma   90.00
#
_symmetry.space_group_name_H-M   'P 1'
#
loop_
_entity.id
_entity.type
_entity.pdbx_description
1 polymer ?
#
loop_
_entity_poly.entity_id
_entity_poly.type
_entity_poly.pdbx_seq_one_letter_code
_entity_poly.pdbx_strand_id
1 'polypeptide(L)'
;MYQDESQNSILRESSDNAFIDAQQQNVTTRRDTPKRQRAPKRNQEFWEQHRSVIERLYLDEDRELKEVMDFMERRHGLVGSIKQYKTQMTKWNIRKYVKKEEAIAILRKKRNRDVVGTKSTFSLRGKPVDMNNVLRYLGRKG
;
A
#
# COMPACT_ATOMS: atom_id res chain seq x y z
N MET A 1 33.80 -38.33 55.17
CA MET A 1 32.83 -38.03 54.10
C MET A 1 33.62 -37.28 53.03
N TYR A 2 34.11 -37.87 51.93
CA TYR A 2 33.63 -38.96 51.08
C TYR A 2 34.79 -39.86 50.60
N GLN A 3 34.49 -41.13 50.32
CA GLN A 3 35.05 -42.03 49.28
C GLN A 3 34.47 -43.43 49.60
N ASP A 4 34.17 -44.36 48.69
CA ASP A 4 33.84 -44.42 47.27
C ASP A 4 33.31 -45.86 47.04
N GLU A 5 32.61 -46.09 45.94
CA GLU A 5 32.50 -47.35 45.19
C GLU A 5 32.10 -48.67 45.89
N SER A 6 30.94 -49.19 45.49
CA SER A 6 30.84 -50.59 45.06
C SER A 6 29.83 -50.75 43.92
N GLN A 7 30.37 -50.91 42.71
CA GLN A 7 29.69 -51.35 41.49
C GLN A 7 29.36 -52.85 41.55
N ASN A 8 28.18 -53.26 41.06
CA ASN A 8 27.96 -54.31 40.04
C ASN A 8 26.47 -54.70 40.03
N SER A 9 25.72 -54.36 38.99
CA SER A 9 25.50 -55.16 37.77
C SER A 9 24.42 -56.23 37.94
N ILE A 10 23.44 -56.24 37.03
CA ILE A 10 22.95 -57.41 36.29
C ILE A 10 21.92 -56.94 35.25
N LEU A 11 21.99 -57.61 34.10
CA LEU A 11 21.48 -57.33 32.77
C LEU A 11 20.01 -57.75 32.51
N ARG A 12 19.52 -57.26 31.34
CA ARG A 12 18.54 -57.90 30.41
C ARG A 12 17.06 -57.81 30.84
N GLU A 13 16.07 -57.65 29.95
CA GLU A 13 15.94 -58.07 28.55
C GLU A 13 14.71 -57.39 27.90
N SER A 14 14.71 -57.33 26.57
CA SER A 14 13.59 -57.43 25.60
C SER A 14 12.35 -56.54 25.75
N SER A 15 12.08 -55.66 24.78
CA SER A 15 11.47 -55.90 23.45
C SER A 15 9.93 -55.97 23.51
N ASP A 16 9.34 -55.33 22.51
CA ASP A 16 7.95 -55.48 22.07
C ASP A 16 6.91 -54.59 22.78
N ASN A 17 6.68 -53.40 22.23
CA ASN A 17 5.30 -52.97 22.02
C ASN A 17 5.13 -52.33 20.65
N ALA A 18 4.35 -53.07 19.85
CA ALA A 18 4.15 -52.91 18.44
C ALA A 18 3.31 -51.66 18.09
N PHE A 19 3.72 -51.05 16.97
CA PHE A 19 2.87 -50.65 15.87
C PHE A 19 1.35 -50.86 16.06
N ILE A 20 0.59 -49.78 16.23
CA ILE A 20 -0.80 -49.70 15.77
C ILE A 20 -0.92 -48.61 14.72
N ASP A 21 -1.39 -49.08 13.57
CA ASP A 21 -1.62 -48.41 12.31
C ASP A 21 -2.98 -47.68 12.30
N ALA A 22 -3.13 -46.79 11.30
CA ALA A 22 -4.37 -46.28 10.74
C ALA A 22 -5.29 -45.38 11.59
N GLN A 23 -5.37 -44.10 11.24
CA GLN A 23 -6.33 -43.64 10.23
C GLN A 23 -6.07 -42.19 9.80
N GLN A 24 -5.89 -42.02 8.49
CA GLN A 24 -5.98 -40.75 7.78
C GLN A 24 -7.44 -40.29 7.74
N GLN A 25 -7.73 -39.10 8.26
CA GLN A 25 -8.72 -38.19 7.67
C GLN A 25 -8.25 -36.75 7.86
N ASN A 26 -7.37 -36.29 6.95
CA ASN A 26 -7.11 -34.87 6.75
C ASN A 26 -8.33 -34.25 6.09
N VAL A 27 -9.31 -33.82 6.90
CA VAL A 27 -10.39 -32.94 6.43
C VAL A 27 -9.73 -31.61 6.08
N THR A 28 -9.51 -31.41 4.78
CA THR A 28 -9.10 -30.11 4.24
C THR A 28 -10.23 -29.12 4.47
N THR A 29 -10.19 -28.43 5.61
CA THR A 29 -11.03 -27.27 5.85
C THR A 29 -10.69 -26.26 4.77
N ARG A 30 -11.63 -26.03 3.84
CA ARG A 30 -11.59 -24.87 2.97
C ARG A 30 -11.52 -23.67 3.90
N ARG A 31 -10.39 -22.95 3.87
CA ARG A 31 -10.20 -21.74 4.67
C ARG A 31 -11.20 -20.69 4.20
N ASP A 32 -12.38 -20.68 4.82
CA ASP A 32 -13.27 -19.53 4.81
C ASP A 32 -12.52 -18.38 5.47
N THR A 33 -11.89 -17.54 4.65
CA THR A 33 -11.33 -16.29 5.14
C THR A 33 -12.50 -15.41 5.57
N PRO A 34 -12.57 -14.95 6.83
CA PRO A 34 -13.65 -14.08 7.26
C PRO A 34 -13.65 -12.81 6.40
N LYS A 35 -14.83 -12.46 5.91
CA LYS A 35 -15.07 -11.26 5.09
C LYS A 35 -14.53 -10.05 5.84
N ARG A 36 -13.40 -9.51 5.38
CA ARG A 36 -12.67 -8.41 6.04
C ARG A 36 -13.62 -7.25 6.34
N GLN A 37 -13.97 -7.06 7.61
CA GLN A 37 -14.86 -5.98 8.02
C GLN A 37 -14.26 -4.64 7.57
N ARG A 38 -15.06 -3.84 6.87
CA ARG A 38 -14.63 -2.53 6.37
C ARG A 38 -14.31 -1.64 7.57
N ALA A 39 -13.22 -0.88 7.47
CA ALA A 39 -12.83 0.07 8.52
C ALA A 39 -14.02 0.97 8.89
N PRO A 40 -14.20 1.32 10.17
CA PRO A 40 -15.34 2.10 10.63
C PRO A 40 -15.43 3.45 9.91
N LYS A 41 -16.66 3.89 9.60
CA LYS A 41 -16.97 5.12 8.86
C LYS A 41 -16.31 6.37 9.48
N ARG A 42 -16.18 6.39 10.81
CA ARG A 42 -15.50 7.45 11.60
C ARG A 42 -14.07 7.70 11.14
N ASN A 43 -13.34 6.67 10.71
CA ASN A 43 -11.98 6.84 10.22
C ASN A 43 -11.96 7.57 8.87
N GLN A 44 -12.97 7.36 8.00
CA GLN A 44 -13.00 7.97 6.68
C GLN A 44 -13.28 9.48 6.73
N GLU A 45 -14.19 9.91 7.59
CA GLU A 45 -14.49 11.32 7.82
C GLU A 45 -13.26 12.08 8.32
N PHE A 46 -12.49 11.46 9.23
CA PHE A 46 -11.25 12.03 9.73
C PHE A 46 -10.18 12.20 8.64
N TRP A 47 -10.08 11.28 7.67
CA TRP A 47 -9.23 11.47 6.49
C TRP A 47 -9.72 12.62 5.60
N GLU A 48 -11.03 12.72 5.37
CA GLU A 48 -11.62 13.75 4.50
C GLU A 48 -11.45 15.15 5.07
N GLN A 49 -11.61 15.31 6.39
CA GLN A 49 -11.34 16.57 7.10
C GLN A 49 -9.91 17.07 6.88
N HIS A 50 -8.94 16.15 6.82
CA HIS A 50 -7.52 16.48 6.71
C HIS A 50 -6.99 16.40 5.26
N ARG A 51 -7.84 16.08 4.28
CA ARG A 51 -7.44 15.95 2.88
C ARG A 51 -6.69 17.17 2.38
N SER A 52 -7.23 18.36 2.59
CA SER A 52 -6.65 19.62 2.10
C SER A 52 -5.27 19.89 2.68
N VAL A 53 -5.06 19.53 3.95
CA VAL A 53 -3.76 19.67 4.62
C VAL A 53 -2.75 18.71 4.01
N ILE A 54 -3.13 17.44 3.82
CA ILE A 54 -2.29 16.42 3.18
C ILE A 54 -1.94 16.83 1.74
N GLU A 55 -2.91 17.35 0.99
CA GLU A 55 -2.73 17.82 -0.38
C GLU A 55 -1.72 18.97 -0.45
N ARG A 56 -1.87 19.98 0.39
CA ARG A 56 -0.97 21.14 0.48
C ARG A 56 0.46 20.72 0.84
N LEU A 57 0.62 19.91 1.90
CA LEU A 57 1.94 19.47 2.35
C LEU A 57 2.65 18.65 1.26
N TYR A 58 1.91 17.79 0.56
CA TYR A 58 2.51 16.88 -0.41
C TYR A 58 2.75 17.51 -1.78
N LEU A 59 1.84 18.36 -2.28
CA LEU A 59 1.93 18.92 -3.63
C LEU A 59 2.52 20.34 -3.65
N ASP A 60 2.22 21.16 -2.65
CA ASP A 60 2.57 22.58 -2.67
C ASP A 60 3.86 22.84 -1.86
N GLU A 61 4.05 22.14 -0.74
CA GLU A 61 5.30 22.17 0.03
C GLU A 61 6.31 21.08 -0.40
N ASP A 62 5.99 20.28 -1.42
CA ASP A 62 6.79 19.19 -1.98
C ASP A 62 7.34 18.17 -0.95
N ARG A 63 6.72 18.05 0.22
CA ARG A 63 7.21 17.16 1.27
C ARG A 63 7.16 15.69 0.88
N GLU A 64 8.02 14.89 1.48
CA GLU A 64 7.96 13.45 1.32
C GLU A 64 6.79 12.86 2.13
N LEU A 65 6.31 11.69 1.72
CA LEU A 65 5.18 11.04 2.39
C LEU A 65 5.44 10.82 3.90
N LYS A 66 6.68 10.47 4.27
CA LYS A 66 7.05 10.25 5.66
C LYS A 66 6.94 11.54 6.48
N GLU A 67 7.43 12.65 5.93
CA GLU A 67 7.31 13.96 6.59
C GLU A 67 5.86 14.42 6.71
N VAL A 68 5.04 14.16 5.69
CA VAL A 68 3.59 14.43 5.77
C VAL A 68 2.97 13.63 6.90
N MET A 69 3.31 12.35 7.04
CA MET A 69 2.81 11.51 8.14
C MET A 69 3.25 12.03 9.51
N ASP A 70 4.53 12.33 9.68
CA ASP A 70 5.08 12.86 10.94
C ASP A 70 4.42 14.20 11.31
N PHE A 71 4.19 15.07 10.32
CA PHE A 71 3.48 16.34 10.53
C PHE A 71 2.02 16.12 10.96
N MET A 72 1.31 15.23 10.26
CA MET A 72 -0.10 14.94 10.52
C MET A 72 -0.31 14.28 11.88
N GLU A 73 0.62 13.41 12.30
CA GLU A 73 0.61 12.81 13.64
C GLU A 73 0.86 13.87 14.71
N ARG A 74 1.91 14.69 14.59
CA ARG A 74 2.28 15.70 15.61
C ARG A 74 1.28 16.84 15.74
N ARG A 75 0.72 17.33 14.62
CA ARG A 75 -0.11 18.54 14.62
C ARG A 75 -1.61 18.25 14.72
N HIS A 76 -2.04 17.11 14.17
CA HIS A 76 -3.47 16.77 14.03
C HIS A 76 -3.85 15.45 14.71
N GLY A 77 -2.88 14.70 15.27
CA GLY A 77 -3.14 13.40 15.88
C GLY A 77 -3.56 12.32 14.88
N LEU A 78 -3.33 12.52 13.58
CA LEU A 78 -3.69 11.56 12.54
C LEU A 78 -2.64 10.46 12.41
N VAL A 79 -2.81 9.44 13.24
CA VAL A 79 -2.01 8.22 13.20
C VAL A 79 -2.54 7.29 12.10
N GLY A 80 -1.68 6.97 11.14
CA GLY A 80 -2.03 6.06 10.04
C GLY A 80 -0.80 5.38 9.45
N SER A 81 -0.98 4.17 8.94
CA SER A 81 0.09 3.45 8.23
C SER A 81 0.39 4.09 6.86
N ILE A 82 1.62 3.92 6.38
CA ILE A 82 2.06 4.36 5.03
C ILE A 82 1.07 3.88 3.95
N LYS A 83 0.58 2.64 4.07
CA LYS A 83 -0.37 2.06 3.12
C LYS A 83 -1.70 2.83 3.12
N GLN A 84 -2.22 3.22 4.28
CA GLN A 84 -3.45 4.02 4.37
C GLN A 84 -3.28 5.38 3.72
N TYR A 85 -2.19 6.10 4.01
CA TYR A 85 -1.91 7.38 3.35
C TYR A 85 -1.82 7.23 1.83
N LYS A 86 -1.05 6.25 1.32
CA LYS A 86 -0.97 5.98 -0.13
C LYS A 86 -2.33 5.66 -0.74
N THR A 87 -3.16 4.89 -0.04
CA THR A 87 -4.53 4.56 -0.47
C THR A 87 -5.40 5.82 -0.54
N GLN A 88 -5.36 6.69 0.48
CA GLN A 88 -6.15 7.92 0.50
C GLN A 88 -5.68 8.91 -0.58
N MET A 89 -4.37 9.10 -0.74
CA MET A 89 -3.82 9.95 -1.80
C MET A 89 -4.19 9.43 -3.20
N THR A 90 -4.19 8.12 -3.39
CA THR A 90 -4.67 7.50 -4.63
C THR A 90 -6.15 7.76 -4.85
N LYS A 91 -6.98 7.60 -3.80
CA LYS A 91 -8.42 7.87 -3.83
C LYS A 91 -8.72 9.33 -4.21
N TRP A 92 -7.94 10.27 -3.69
CA TRP A 92 -8.08 11.70 -3.97
C TRP A 92 -7.36 12.17 -5.23
N ASN A 93 -6.70 11.25 -5.95
CA ASN A 93 -5.87 11.53 -7.12
C ASN A 93 -4.76 12.57 -6.87
N ILE A 94 -4.26 12.63 -5.64
CA ILE A 94 -3.11 13.45 -5.22
C ILE A 94 -1.85 12.72 -5.67
N ARG A 95 -1.18 13.24 -6.70
CA ARG A 95 0.13 12.73 -7.16
C ARG A 95 0.99 13.88 -7.66
N LYS A 96 2.29 13.82 -7.37
CA LYS A 96 3.27 14.82 -7.82
C LYS A 96 3.43 14.86 -9.35
N TYR A 97 3.30 13.70 -10.00
CA TYR A 97 3.64 13.55 -11.41
C TYR A 97 2.45 13.09 -12.27
N VAL A 98 2.47 13.54 -13.53
CA VAL A 98 1.56 13.14 -14.59
C VAL A 98 1.91 11.73 -15.06
N LYS A 99 0.89 10.87 -15.19
CA LYS A 99 1.10 9.52 -15.73
C LYS A 99 1.18 9.50 -17.25
N LYS A 100 1.75 8.43 -17.82
CA LYS A 100 1.81 8.23 -19.29
C LYS A 100 0.41 8.21 -19.90
N GLU A 101 -0.54 7.57 -19.24
CA GLU A 101 -1.93 7.48 -19.73
C GLU A 101 -2.61 8.85 -19.73
N GLU A 102 -2.39 9.67 -18.69
CA GLU A 102 -2.91 11.03 -18.61
C GLU A 102 -2.26 11.95 -19.65
N ALA A 103 -0.95 11.83 -19.84
CA ALA A 103 -0.21 12.56 -20.88
C ALA A 103 -0.73 12.22 -22.29
N ILE A 104 -0.95 10.93 -22.58
CA ILE A 104 -1.55 10.48 -23.84
C ILE A 104 -2.97 11.01 -24.01
N ALA A 105 -3.79 10.98 -22.94
CA ALA A 105 -5.14 11.50 -22.99
C ALA A 105 -5.18 13.01 -23.29
N ILE A 106 -4.26 13.78 -22.70
CA ILE A 106 -4.10 15.21 -22.97
C ILE A 106 -3.68 15.42 -24.43
N LEU A 107 -2.74 14.63 -24.95
CA LEU A 107 -2.31 14.72 -26.35
C LEU A 107 -3.44 14.41 -27.34
N ARG A 108 -4.26 13.38 -27.06
CA ARG A 108 -5.45 13.05 -27.86
C ARG A 108 -6.44 14.20 -27.88
N LYS A 109 -6.71 14.80 -26.71
CA LYS A 109 -7.59 15.99 -26.60
C LYS A 109 -7.02 17.18 -27.38
N LYS A 110 -5.70 17.41 -27.32
CA LYS A 110 -5.04 18.45 -28.11
C LYS A 110 -5.23 18.23 -29.61
N ARG A 111 -4.96 17.02 -30.11
CA ARG A 111 -5.13 16.70 -31.53
C ARG A 111 -6.54 17.03 -32.01
N ASN A 112 -7.57 16.66 -31.26
CA ASN A 112 -8.96 16.94 -31.63
C ASN A 112 -9.28 18.45 -31.64
N ARG A 113 -8.66 19.24 -30.75
CA ARG A 113 -8.84 20.70 -30.70
C ARG A 113 -8.07 21.43 -31.79
N ASP A 114 -6.88 20.92 -32.15
CA ASP A 114 -6.07 21.49 -33.23
C ASP A 114 -6.80 21.37 -34.58
N VAL A 115 -7.59 20.31 -34.79
CA VAL A 115 -8.49 20.18 -35.97
C VAL A 115 -9.55 21.29 -36.03
N VAL A 116 -10.00 21.79 -34.87
CA VAL A 116 -10.98 22.88 -34.76
C VAL A 116 -10.31 24.27 -34.81
N GLY A 117 -8.96 24.33 -34.78
CA GLY A 117 -8.20 25.59 -34.85
C GLY A 117 -8.27 26.47 -33.59
N THR A 118 -8.75 25.94 -32.47
CA THR A 118 -8.92 26.73 -31.23
C THR A 118 -7.72 26.58 -30.29
N LYS A 119 -7.08 27.70 -29.93
CA LYS A 119 -6.06 27.73 -28.86
C LYS A 119 -6.72 27.40 -27.52
N SER A 120 -6.50 26.18 -27.04
CA SER A 120 -7.12 25.66 -25.81
C SER A 120 -6.09 25.55 -24.68
N THR A 121 -6.45 26.00 -23.48
CA THR A 121 -5.68 25.72 -22.26
C THR A 121 -6.02 24.33 -21.74
N PHE A 122 -5.01 23.49 -21.52
CA PHE A 122 -5.20 22.16 -20.93
C PHE A 122 -4.95 22.21 -19.43
N SER A 123 -5.84 21.60 -18.65
CA SER A 123 -5.68 21.44 -17.21
C SER A 123 -5.81 19.97 -16.83
N LEU A 124 -4.96 19.50 -15.94
CA LEU A 124 -5.02 18.17 -15.34
C LEU A 124 -5.17 18.33 -13.84
N ARG A 125 -6.24 17.74 -13.28
CA ARG A 125 -6.54 17.77 -11.83
C ARG A 125 -6.55 19.20 -11.26
N GLY A 126 -7.11 20.15 -12.01
CA GLY A 126 -7.21 21.56 -11.61
C GLY A 126 -5.93 22.38 -11.80
N LYS A 127 -4.79 21.76 -12.15
CA LYS A 127 -3.54 22.48 -12.44
C LYS A 127 -3.36 22.64 -13.97
N PRO A 128 -2.95 23.82 -14.48
CA PRO A 128 -2.68 24.01 -15.90
C PRO A 128 -1.48 23.14 -16.31
N VAL A 129 -1.55 22.55 -17.50
CA VAL A 129 -0.51 21.67 -18.05
C VAL A 129 0.10 22.32 -19.28
N ASP A 130 1.42 22.48 -19.25
CA ASP A 130 2.19 22.85 -20.43
C ASP A 130 2.35 21.64 -21.36
N MET A 131 1.88 21.81 -22.60
CA MET A 131 1.94 20.79 -23.63
C MET A 131 3.37 20.42 -24.03
N ASN A 132 4.33 21.34 -23.93
CA ASN A 132 5.73 21.04 -24.21
C ASN A 132 6.30 20.03 -23.20
N ASN A 133 5.94 20.18 -21.92
CA ASN A 133 6.33 19.23 -20.87
C ASN A 133 5.70 17.85 -21.11
N VAL A 134 4.45 17.78 -21.57
CA VAL A 134 3.77 16.52 -21.92
C VAL A 134 4.46 15.82 -23.08
N LEU A 135 4.74 16.55 -24.17
CA LEU A 135 5.42 16.01 -25.35
C LEU A 135 6.83 15.51 -25.00
N ARG A 136 7.59 16.30 -24.24
CA ARG A 136 8.94 15.93 -23.76
C ARG A 136 8.91 14.66 -22.90
N TYR A 137 7.94 14.55 -21.98
CA TYR A 137 7.79 13.36 -21.15
C TYR A 137 7.51 12.11 -21.98
N LEU A 138 6.59 12.20 -22.96
CA LEU A 138 6.25 11.08 -23.84
C LEU A 138 7.42 10.66 -24.73
N GLY A 139 8.21 11.61 -25.23
CA GLY A 139 9.40 11.33 -26.04
C GLY A 139 10.52 10.60 -25.29
N ARG A 140 10.64 10.77 -23.97
CA ARG A 140 11.63 10.02 -23.14
C ARG A 140 11.15 8.61 -22.75
N LYS A 141 9.83 8.43 -22.64
CA LYS A 141 9.18 7.19 -22.17
C LYS A 141 8.66 6.31 -23.33
N GLY A 142 8.98 6.70 -24.56
CA GLY A 142 8.70 5.99 -25.80
C GLY A 142 9.74 4.91 -26.09
#